data_AF-K2B2H7-F1
#
_entry.id   AF-K2B2H7-F1
#
_cell.length_a   1.000
_cell.length_b   1.000
_cell.length_c   1.000
_cell.angle_alpha   90.00
_cell.angle_beta   90.00
_cell.angle_gamma   90.00
#
_symmetry.space_group_name_H-M   'P 1'
#
loop_
_entity.id
_entity.type
_entity.pdbx_description
1 polymer ?
#
loop_
_entity_poly.entity_id
_entity_poly.type
_entity_poly.pdbx_seq_one_letter_code
_entity_poly.pdbx_strand_id
1 'polypeptide(L)'
;MNGSIVINTSGDALFTKNVKIRGILGVDTVRPLETHDITFDLAPESTQSATPSALGKLIINGSASISGTLTAKELASEKLTITTSVGESMIEKGTNSITVTTDKVGPKSLIFITPTTPTDRTLSVVNKEEGSFTVTLTSPTLTDISFNWWVIN
;
A
#
# COMPACT_ATOMS: atom_id res chain seq x y z
N MET A 1 -45.66 16.28 4.16
CA MET A 1 -45.30 14.86 4.37
C MET A 1 -45.10 14.69 5.86
N ASN A 2 -45.93 13.89 6.54
CA ASN A 2 -45.78 13.63 7.97
C ASN A 2 -45.21 12.21 8.11
N GLY A 3 -43.90 12.12 8.31
CA GLY A 3 -43.23 10.86 8.62
C GLY A 3 -42.86 10.83 10.09
N SER A 4 -43.19 9.74 10.77
CA SER A 4 -42.76 9.48 12.14
C SER A 4 -41.72 8.37 12.12
N ILE A 5 -40.59 8.56 12.80
CA ILE A 5 -39.65 7.48 13.09
C ILE A 5 -40.12 6.81 14.39
N VAL A 6 -40.24 5.50 14.40
CA VAL A 6 -40.53 4.72 15.61
C VAL A 6 -39.22 4.19 16.16
N ILE A 7 -38.95 4.50 17.43
CA ILE A 7 -37.78 4.06 18.17
C ILE A 7 -38.28 3.16 19.30
N ASN A 8 -37.65 2.01 19.52
CA ASN A 8 -38.04 1.12 20.62
C ASN A 8 -37.60 1.69 21.99
N THR A 9 -37.95 1.00 23.08
CA THR A 9 -37.58 1.42 24.44
C THR A 9 -36.07 1.36 24.71
N SER A 10 -35.31 0.65 23.87
CA SER A 10 -33.85 0.55 23.94
C SER A 10 -33.14 1.65 23.13
N GLY A 11 -33.88 2.47 22.37
CA GLY A 11 -33.31 3.50 21.50
C GLY A 11 -33.02 3.06 20.06
N ASP A 12 -33.40 1.83 19.68
CA ASP A 12 -33.12 1.30 18.35
C ASP A 12 -34.15 1.80 17.32
N ALA A 13 -33.66 2.13 16.13
CA ALA A 13 -34.47 2.35 14.94
C ALA A 13 -34.14 1.29 13.89
N LEU A 14 -35.17 0.60 13.38
CA LEU A 14 -35.02 -0.39 12.30
C LEU A 14 -35.57 0.17 10.99
N PHE A 15 -34.72 0.22 9.97
CA PHE A 15 -35.11 0.59 8.61
C PHE A 15 -35.01 -0.63 7.70
N THR A 16 -36.14 -1.14 7.21
CA THR A 16 -36.20 -2.34 6.35
C THR A 16 -35.96 -2.04 4.87
N LYS A 17 -35.76 -0.75 4.54
CA LYS A 17 -35.52 -0.22 3.20
C LYS A 17 -34.48 0.91 3.29
N ASN A 18 -34.24 1.56 2.16
CA ASN A 18 -33.30 2.65 2.03
C ASN A 18 -33.61 3.82 2.97
N VAL A 19 -32.55 4.36 3.58
CA VAL A 19 -32.59 5.61 4.34
C VAL A 19 -31.89 6.68 3.51
N LYS A 20 -32.57 7.80 3.24
CA LYS A 20 -31.98 8.96 2.57
C LYS A 20 -31.77 10.09 3.57
N ILE A 21 -30.53 10.53 3.71
CA ILE A 21 -30.15 11.64 4.60
C ILE A 21 -29.81 12.84 3.71
N ARG A 22 -30.56 13.94 3.85
CA ARG A 22 -30.31 15.18 3.08
C ARG A 22 -29.26 16.09 3.71
N GLY A 23 -29.01 15.91 5.02
CA GLY A 23 -28.03 16.66 5.78
C GLY A 23 -26.83 15.80 6.19
N ILE A 24 -26.26 16.11 7.35
CA ILE A 24 -25.11 15.39 7.90
C ILE A 24 -25.60 14.15 8.66
N LEU A 25 -24.97 13.00 8.41
CA LEU A 25 -25.06 11.83 9.28
C LEU A 25 -23.99 11.96 10.37
N GLY A 26 -24.38 12.39 11.57
CA GLY A 26 -23.51 12.44 12.75
C GLY A 26 -23.66 11.16 13.57
N VAL A 27 -22.60 10.35 13.64
CA VAL A 27 -22.57 9.07 14.34
C VAL A 27 -21.20 8.86 14.96
N ASP A 28 -21.16 8.16 16.10
CA ASP A 28 -19.91 7.80 16.76
C ASP A 28 -19.25 6.59 16.07
N THR A 29 -20.04 5.56 15.78
CA THR A 29 -19.57 4.34 15.12
C THR A 29 -20.51 3.92 13.99
N VAL A 30 -19.94 3.59 12.83
CA VAL A 30 -20.62 2.84 11.76
C VAL A 30 -19.98 1.46 11.68
N ARG A 31 -20.77 0.41 11.87
CA ARG A 31 -20.31 -0.97 11.78
C ARG A 31 -21.18 -1.73 10.77
N PRO A 32 -20.61 -2.44 9.79
CA PRO A 32 -21.42 -3.29 8.94
C PRO A 32 -21.95 -4.49 9.73
N LEU A 33 -22.93 -5.17 9.14
CA LEU A 33 -23.35 -6.50 9.58
C LEU A 33 -22.25 -7.52 9.25
N GLU A 34 -22.20 -8.64 9.96
CA GLU A 34 -21.09 -9.62 9.94
C GLU A 34 -20.76 -10.23 8.55
N THR A 35 -21.60 -9.99 7.54
CA THR A 35 -21.47 -10.56 6.19
C THR A 35 -21.54 -9.51 5.07
N HIS A 36 -21.50 -8.23 5.42
CA HIS A 36 -21.65 -7.13 4.45
C HIS A 36 -20.53 -6.12 4.62
N ASP A 37 -20.23 -5.39 3.55
CA ASP A 37 -19.29 -4.27 3.59
C ASP A 37 -20.03 -2.94 3.82
N ILE A 38 -19.30 -1.95 4.34
CA ILE A 38 -19.70 -0.56 4.19
C ILE A 38 -19.13 -0.08 2.85
N THR A 39 -20.01 0.17 1.89
CA THR A 39 -19.62 0.78 0.62
C THR A 39 -19.99 2.26 0.60
N PHE A 40 -18.98 3.11 0.44
CA PHE A 40 -19.19 4.51 0.12
C PHE A 40 -19.12 4.68 -1.40
N ASP A 41 -20.27 4.64 -2.07
CA ASP A 41 -20.34 5.01 -3.48
C ASP A 41 -20.33 6.53 -3.58
N LEU A 42 -19.19 7.05 -4.03
CA LEU A 42 -18.93 8.46 -4.20
C LEU A 42 -19.01 8.88 -5.67
N ALA A 43 -19.46 7.99 -6.56
CA ALA A 43 -19.74 8.36 -7.93
C ALA A 43 -20.91 9.38 -7.97
N PRO A 44 -20.82 10.42 -8.80
CA PRO A 44 -21.94 11.33 -8.96
C PRO A 44 -23.11 10.58 -9.62
N GLU A 45 -24.31 10.69 -9.04
CA GLU A 45 -25.55 10.23 -9.68
C GLU A 45 -25.89 11.18 -10.86
N SER A 46 -25.16 11.08 -11.99
CA SER A 46 -25.56 11.43 -13.37
C SER A 46 -24.42 11.98 -14.24
N THR A 47 -24.54 11.70 -15.55
CA THR A 47 -23.63 11.99 -16.68
C THR A 47 -23.55 13.47 -17.09
N GLN A 48 -23.46 14.42 -16.15
CA GLN A 48 -23.19 15.81 -16.54
C GLN A 48 -21.69 16.10 -16.54
N SER A 49 -21.20 16.34 -17.77
CA SER A 49 -19.85 16.77 -18.10
C SER A 49 -19.46 17.98 -17.26
N ALA A 50 -18.66 17.73 -16.24
CA ALA A 50 -17.88 18.75 -15.56
C ALA A 50 -16.47 18.18 -15.38
N THR A 51 -15.50 19.05 -15.68
CA THR A 51 -14.09 19.05 -15.29
C THR A 51 -13.69 18.04 -14.19
N PRO A 52 -12.51 17.41 -14.28
CA PRO A 52 -12.08 16.32 -13.40
C PRO A 52 -12.00 16.75 -11.93
N SER A 53 -13.12 16.69 -11.23
CA SER A 53 -13.29 16.75 -9.77
C SER A 53 -14.70 16.30 -9.35
N ALA A 54 -15.35 15.44 -10.12
CA ALA A 54 -16.75 15.04 -9.88
C ALA A 54 -16.92 13.75 -9.06
N LEU A 55 -15.85 13.19 -8.47
CA LEU A 55 -15.99 12.13 -7.47
C LEU A 55 -16.20 12.75 -6.10
N GLY A 56 -17.12 12.20 -5.30
CA GLY A 56 -17.17 12.48 -3.88
C GLY A 56 -15.83 12.13 -3.24
N LYS A 57 -15.34 13.01 -2.38
CA LYS A 57 -14.06 12.85 -1.69
C LYS A 57 -14.32 12.16 -0.36
N LEU A 58 -13.71 10.99 -0.13
CA LEU A 58 -13.60 10.44 1.22
C LEU A 58 -12.46 11.16 1.94
N ILE A 59 -12.78 11.84 3.05
CA ILE A 59 -11.79 12.52 3.90
C ILE A 59 -11.76 11.81 5.24
N ILE A 60 -10.56 11.38 5.66
CA ILE A 60 -10.33 10.80 6.98
C ILE A 60 -9.39 11.75 7.73
N ASN A 61 -9.94 12.50 8.68
CA ASN A 61 -9.16 13.43 9.53
C ASN A 61 -8.58 12.68 10.72
N GLY A 62 -7.66 11.75 10.46
CA GLY A 62 -7.04 10.90 11.46
C GLY A 62 -6.39 9.67 10.84
N SER A 63 -6.35 8.59 11.62
CA SER A 63 -5.75 7.33 11.21
C SER A 63 -6.73 6.46 10.41
N ALA A 64 -6.25 5.83 9.35
CA ALA A 64 -6.95 4.74 8.66
C ALA A 64 -6.11 3.47 8.73
N SER A 65 -6.75 2.32 8.94
CA SER A 65 -6.10 1.01 8.88
C SER A 65 -6.79 0.16 7.83
N ILE A 66 -6.00 -0.45 6.94
CA ILE A 66 -6.47 -1.32 5.87
C ILE A 66 -5.77 -2.66 6.06
N SER A 67 -6.52 -3.70 6.39
CA SER A 67 -5.99 -5.07 6.53
C SER A 67 -5.78 -5.76 5.19
N GLY A 68 -6.38 -5.24 4.12
CA GLY A 68 -6.27 -5.75 2.76
C GLY A 68 -5.43 -4.86 1.85
N THR A 69 -5.86 -4.76 0.58
CA THR A 69 -5.15 -3.97 -0.43
C THR A 69 -5.75 -2.58 -0.58
N LEU A 70 -4.91 -1.54 -0.55
CA LEU A 70 -5.27 -0.19 -0.98
C LEU A 70 -4.97 -0.03 -2.47
N THR A 71 -6.00 0.13 -3.30
CA THR A 71 -5.84 0.48 -4.71
C THR A 71 -6.06 1.97 -4.87
N ALA A 72 -5.03 2.69 -5.32
CA ALA A 72 -5.10 4.13 -5.58
C ALA A 72 -4.40 4.45 -6.91
N LYS A 73 -4.92 5.44 -7.64
CA LYS A 73 -4.25 5.94 -8.86
C LYS A 73 -2.92 6.62 -8.52
N GLU A 74 -2.91 7.35 -7.41
CA GLU A 74 -1.76 8.09 -6.91
C GLU A 74 -1.81 8.08 -5.38
N LEU A 75 -0.64 7.96 -4.75
CA LEU A 75 -0.48 8.04 -3.31
C LEU A 75 0.53 9.15 -3.00
N ALA A 76 0.05 10.24 -2.43
CA ALA A 76 0.89 11.31 -1.88
C ALA A 76 0.97 11.13 -0.36
N SER A 77 2.18 11.04 0.18
CA SER A 77 2.44 10.94 1.62
C SER A 77 3.67 11.76 1.99
N GLU A 78 3.66 12.39 3.16
CA GLU A 78 4.85 13.02 3.75
C GLU A 78 5.91 11.98 4.11
N LYS A 79 5.48 10.79 4.56
CA LYS A 79 6.35 9.66 4.92
C LYS A 79 5.70 8.34 4.57
N LEU A 80 6.41 7.49 3.83
CA LEU A 80 6.01 6.12 3.55
C LEU A 80 7.00 5.16 4.22
N THR A 81 6.50 4.28 5.08
CA THR A 81 7.31 3.23 5.71
C THR A 81 6.96 1.89 5.05
N ILE A 82 7.90 1.30 4.33
CA ILE A 82 7.76 -0.02 3.71
C ILE A 82 8.65 -0.99 4.50
N THR A 83 8.04 -1.93 5.21
CA THR A 83 8.78 -2.82 6.13
C THR A 83 9.15 -4.16 5.52
N THR A 84 8.50 -4.57 4.43
CA THR A 84 8.58 -5.95 3.95
C THR A 84 9.39 -6.13 2.69
N SER A 85 9.79 -5.08 1.96
CA SER A 85 10.50 -5.22 0.68
C SER A 85 11.88 -4.55 0.66
N VAL A 86 12.52 -4.44 1.83
CA VAL A 86 13.86 -3.85 2.00
C VAL A 86 14.76 -4.80 2.78
N GLY A 87 16.07 -4.73 2.55
CA GLY A 87 17.05 -5.48 3.33
C GLY A 87 18.48 -5.05 3.07
N GLU A 88 19.41 -5.75 3.72
CA GLU A 88 20.85 -5.48 3.68
C GLU A 88 21.61 -6.76 3.31
N SER A 89 22.73 -6.61 2.59
CA SER A 89 23.59 -7.73 2.20
C SER A 89 25.02 -7.26 1.95
N MET A 90 25.95 -8.21 1.81
CA MET A 90 27.38 -7.93 1.73
C MET A 90 28.07 -8.87 0.74
N ILE A 91 28.91 -8.33 -0.13
CA ILE A 91 29.87 -9.12 -0.91
C ILE A 91 31.16 -9.19 -0.08
N GLU A 92 31.56 -10.40 0.30
CA GLU A 92 32.78 -10.63 1.09
C GLU A 92 34.05 -10.38 0.26
N LYS A 93 35.10 -9.90 0.91
CA LYS A 93 36.44 -9.79 0.32
C LYS A 93 36.89 -11.10 -0.31
N GLY A 94 37.57 -11.01 -1.44
CA GLY A 94 38.02 -12.15 -2.24
C GLY A 94 36.91 -12.78 -3.09
N THR A 95 35.66 -12.35 -2.96
CA THR A 95 34.54 -12.77 -3.81
C THR A 95 34.08 -11.63 -4.70
N ASN A 96 33.27 -11.93 -5.72
CA ASN A 96 32.70 -10.92 -6.61
C ASN A 96 31.17 -10.94 -6.65
N SER A 97 30.50 -11.81 -5.88
CA SER A 97 29.05 -11.92 -5.93
C SER A 97 28.47 -12.47 -4.64
N ILE A 98 27.21 -12.13 -4.39
CA ILE A 98 26.36 -12.76 -3.37
C ILE A 98 24.96 -13.01 -3.95
N THR A 99 24.38 -14.16 -3.63
CA THR A 99 22.96 -14.42 -3.85
C THR A 99 22.17 -14.04 -2.61
N VAL A 100 21.18 -13.16 -2.80
CA VAL A 100 20.24 -12.71 -1.78
C VAL A 100 18.95 -13.49 -1.93
N THR A 101 18.58 -14.23 -0.89
CA THR A 101 17.32 -14.98 -0.84
C THR A 101 16.27 -14.17 -0.10
N THR A 102 15.11 -13.94 -0.72
CA THR A 102 14.00 -13.19 -0.15
C THR A 102 12.68 -13.59 -0.81
N ASP A 103 11.62 -13.79 -0.02
CA ASP A 103 10.27 -14.13 -0.50
C ASP A 103 9.56 -12.96 -1.21
N LYS A 104 10.25 -11.85 -1.45
CA LYS A 104 9.71 -10.60 -2.00
C LYS A 104 9.95 -10.43 -3.48
N VAL A 105 10.82 -11.26 -4.07
CA VAL A 105 11.18 -11.20 -5.49
C VAL A 105 10.28 -12.13 -6.28
N GLY A 106 9.62 -11.57 -7.28
CA GLY A 106 8.92 -12.27 -8.34
C GLY A 106 9.54 -11.97 -9.72
N PRO A 107 9.01 -12.60 -10.79
CA PRO A 107 9.58 -12.50 -12.13
C PRO A 107 9.65 -11.06 -12.67
N LYS A 108 8.69 -10.21 -12.29
CA LYS A 108 8.58 -8.82 -12.76
C LYS A 108 9.23 -7.79 -11.84
N SER A 109 9.78 -8.19 -10.70
CA SER A 109 10.25 -7.22 -9.71
C SER A 109 11.38 -6.36 -10.24
N LEU A 110 11.38 -5.08 -9.87
CA LEU A 110 12.53 -4.22 -9.98
C LEU A 110 13.30 -4.27 -8.66
N ILE A 111 14.61 -4.44 -8.76
CA ILE A 111 15.50 -4.51 -7.61
C ILE A 111 16.44 -3.33 -7.73
N PHE A 112 16.53 -2.51 -6.69
CA PHE A 112 17.56 -1.50 -6.62
C PHE A 112 18.43 -1.75 -5.41
N ILE A 113 19.67 -1.37 -5.57
CA ILE A 113 20.73 -1.56 -4.60
C ILE A 113 21.41 -0.22 -4.37
N THR A 114 21.85 0.02 -3.15
CA THR A 114 22.61 1.21 -2.78
C THR A 114 23.78 0.77 -1.92
N PRO A 115 25.03 0.88 -2.43
CA PRO A 115 26.21 0.61 -1.61
C PRO A 115 26.22 1.46 -0.34
N THR A 116 26.51 0.85 0.80
CA THR A 116 26.71 1.52 2.09
C THR A 116 28.18 1.55 2.47
N THR A 117 28.99 0.62 1.94
CA THR A 117 30.45 0.76 1.91
C THR A 117 30.85 1.62 0.71
N PRO A 118 31.67 2.68 0.88
CA PRO A 118 32.23 3.43 -0.23
C PRO A 118 32.98 2.51 -1.20
N THR A 119 32.61 2.56 -2.48
CA THR A 119 33.22 1.74 -3.53
C THR A 119 33.20 2.49 -4.86
N ASP A 120 34.21 2.26 -5.68
CA ASP A 120 34.32 2.71 -7.07
C ASP A 120 33.89 1.61 -8.06
N ARG A 121 33.28 0.53 -7.55
CA ARG A 121 32.82 -0.62 -8.34
C ARG A 121 31.32 -0.53 -8.55
N THR A 122 30.91 -0.84 -9.79
CA THR A 122 29.49 -0.93 -10.14
C THR A 122 28.95 -2.28 -9.68
N LEU A 123 28.00 -2.26 -8.75
CA LEU A 123 27.23 -3.45 -8.40
C LEU A 123 26.12 -3.64 -9.44
N SER A 124 25.93 -4.88 -9.89
CA SER A 124 24.88 -5.24 -10.86
C SER A 124 23.98 -6.33 -10.28
N VAL A 125 22.67 -6.22 -10.53
CA VAL A 125 21.72 -7.29 -10.21
C VAL A 125 21.61 -8.22 -11.42
N VAL A 126 21.87 -9.50 -11.20
CA VAL A 126 21.80 -10.58 -12.20
C VAL A 126 21.04 -11.78 -11.64
N ASN A 127 20.72 -12.75 -12.49
CA ASN A 127 20.08 -14.02 -12.10
C ASN A 127 18.87 -13.82 -11.17
N LYS A 128 17.96 -12.92 -11.57
CA LYS A 128 16.73 -12.67 -10.82
C LYS A 128 15.73 -13.79 -11.10
N GLU A 129 15.32 -14.48 -10.04
CA GLU A 129 14.34 -15.56 -10.08
C GLU A 129 13.38 -15.42 -8.89
N GLU A 130 12.31 -16.22 -8.89
CA GLU A 130 11.37 -16.18 -7.77
C GLU A 130 12.08 -16.56 -6.47
N GLY A 131 12.00 -15.69 -5.48
CA GLY A 131 12.65 -15.91 -4.19
C GLY A 131 14.12 -15.49 -4.11
N SER A 132 14.78 -15.07 -5.20
CA SER A 132 16.21 -14.74 -5.16
C SER A 132 16.71 -13.76 -6.23
N PHE A 133 17.84 -13.12 -5.95
CA PHE A 133 18.62 -12.39 -6.94
C PHE A 133 20.10 -12.41 -6.58
N THR A 134 20.98 -12.27 -7.57
CA THR A 134 22.42 -12.16 -7.34
C THR A 134 22.89 -10.73 -7.55
N VAL A 135 23.67 -10.22 -6.61
CA VAL A 135 24.42 -8.97 -6.79
C VAL A 135 25.87 -9.33 -7.11
N THR A 136 26.41 -8.74 -8.18
CA THR A 136 27.73 -9.11 -8.71
C THR A 136 28.58 -7.90 -9.10
N LEU A 137 29.88 -8.15 -9.15
CA LEU A 137 30.97 -7.29 -9.58
C LEU A 137 31.72 -7.98 -10.73
N THR A 138 32.39 -7.18 -11.58
CA THR A 138 33.18 -7.72 -12.70
C THR A 138 34.42 -8.49 -12.26
N SER A 139 34.90 -8.28 -11.04
CA SER A 139 36.08 -8.94 -10.47
C SER A 139 35.97 -9.04 -8.95
N PRO A 140 36.71 -9.95 -8.29
CA PRO A 140 36.73 -10.04 -6.83
C PRO A 140 37.11 -8.72 -6.15
N THR A 141 36.45 -8.42 -5.04
CA THR A 141 36.74 -7.22 -4.23
C THR A 141 37.86 -7.49 -3.21
N LEU A 142 38.66 -6.48 -2.88
CA LEU A 142 39.72 -6.58 -1.88
C LEU A 142 39.23 -6.27 -0.46
N THR A 143 38.01 -5.74 -0.34
CA THR A 143 37.36 -5.33 0.90
C THR A 143 35.89 -5.75 0.86
N ASP A 144 35.29 -5.95 2.02
CA ASP A 144 33.85 -6.25 2.11
C ASP A 144 33.04 -5.05 1.60
N ILE A 145 32.02 -5.32 0.76
CA ILE A 145 31.12 -4.28 0.22
C ILE A 145 29.71 -4.56 0.71
N SER A 146 29.24 -3.75 1.65
CA SER A 146 27.87 -3.75 2.13
C SER A 146 26.97 -2.89 1.25
N PHE A 147 25.72 -3.30 1.10
CA PHE A 147 24.70 -2.55 0.36
C PHE A 147 23.31 -2.81 0.91
N ASN A 148 22.45 -1.81 0.76
CA ASN A 148 21.02 -1.94 0.98
C ASN A 148 20.36 -2.36 -0.33
N TRP A 149 19.26 -3.08 -0.24
CA TRP A 149 18.43 -3.43 -1.38
C TRP A 149 16.95 -3.21 -1.07
N TRP A 150 16.19 -2.92 -2.12
CA TRP A 150 14.73 -2.90 -2.06
C TRP A 150 14.13 -3.52 -3.31
N VAL A 151 12.98 -4.17 -3.13
CA VAL A 151 12.25 -4.88 -4.18
C VAL A 151 10.91 -4.18 -4.40
N ILE A 152 10.63 -3.87 -5.66
CA ILE A 152 9.35 -3.32 -6.11
C ILE A 152 8.71 -4.36 -7.02
N ASN A 153 7.48 -4.77 -6.72
CA ASN A 153 6.70 -5.72 -7.52
C ASN A 153 5.76 -5.02 -8.50
#